data_AF-A0A8T2VVV2-F1
#
_entry.id   AF-A0A8T2VVV2-F1
#
_cell.length_a   1.000
_cell.length_b   1.000
_cell.length_c   1.000
_cell.angle_alpha   90.00
_cell.angle_beta   90.00
_cell.angle_gamma   90.00
#
_symmetry.space_group_name_H-M   'P 1'
#
loop_
_entity.id
_entity.type
_entity.pdbx_description
1 polymer ?
#
loop_
_entity_poly.entity_id
_entity_poly.type
_entity_poly.pdbx_seq_one_letter_code
_entity_poly.pdbx_strand_id
1 'polypeptide(L)'
;MENDPEVSPGAAITSLTGECLANVFSHLTPATLASCMSVNKQWENFLREEDSIWRLQWHKIYGAGSNGAMPVGLDQQPLSSFRAACAQWHPFCKQYGNFALRSLHAWQQIHSWLELNAPQIFASLRPGATEAELDDAERTLKVRFPAALRVLYRIHDGQDLEFDRQIDTLRPSMGPSVFHGLFGGYQFYSHLVSSRMLPLNRMKRWTQHFRSRLNLPDDHPDVMFAAGFNFNKTINCITNTGDVMVSHVPGLSRVNAANGPPLPLPAFAPLAALQAQELGYPVLSPPEQPDAPLQWFEFYAQDLSSNKFSMETLYDEVPNSTGICLFPRRPPHGPSAITRGIQVSASPLFIPELSNLRDVDDGDIQYFFAYSIRFRLLSEQDQRTEAVATNTNSAPADATSIPRFVQEEEPFRSVQLLDRAWKIRNSAGAVESEVHGEAVVGQYPLLEHGGEEFTYQSCTHQREPQGSMEGEFTFIEGSIENPGARQVKARCPVFQLTMPDVVF
;
A
#
# COMPACT_ATOMS: atom_id res chain seq x y z
N MET A 1 -54.89 -59.87 21.46
CA MET A 1 -54.24 -59.36 20.24
C MET A 1 -54.24 -57.84 20.35
N GLU A 2 -53.29 -57.31 21.10
CA GLU A 2 -52.94 -55.90 21.05
C GLU A 2 -51.63 -55.85 20.27
N ASN A 3 -51.66 -55.20 19.11
CA ASN A 3 -50.48 -54.93 18.30
C ASN A 3 -49.74 -53.78 18.98
N ASP A 4 -48.58 -54.07 19.55
CA ASP A 4 -47.57 -53.04 19.82
C ASP A 4 -47.17 -52.40 18.47
N PRO A 5 -47.18 -51.07 18.34
CA PRO A 5 -46.62 -50.42 17.17
C PRO A 5 -45.09 -50.63 17.18
N GLU A 6 -44.57 -51.31 16.18
CA GLU A 6 -43.14 -51.37 15.88
C GLU A 6 -42.58 -49.94 15.88
N VAL A 7 -41.73 -49.64 16.87
CA VAL A 7 -40.86 -48.46 16.81
C VAL A 7 -39.91 -48.70 15.64
N SER A 8 -40.17 -48.02 14.53
CA SER A 8 -39.27 -47.98 13.37
C SER A 8 -37.86 -47.62 13.87
N PRO A 9 -36.81 -48.40 13.54
CA PRO A 9 -35.47 -48.10 14.01
C PRO A 9 -35.11 -46.70 13.52
N GLY A 10 -34.94 -45.76 14.46
CA GLY A 10 -34.60 -44.38 14.14
C GLY A 10 -33.43 -44.38 13.17
N ALA A 11 -33.59 -43.67 12.04
CA ALA A 11 -32.60 -43.63 10.97
C ALA A 11 -31.20 -43.40 11.57
N ALA A 12 -30.32 -44.39 11.44
CA ALA A 12 -28.97 -44.28 11.95
C ALA A 12 -28.27 -43.14 11.20
N ILE A 13 -27.36 -42.40 11.85
CA ILE A 13 -26.61 -41.33 11.19
C ILE A 13 -25.81 -41.82 9.96
N THR A 14 -25.57 -43.14 9.87
CA THR A 14 -24.95 -43.83 8.74
C THR A 14 -25.89 -44.06 7.54
N SER A 15 -27.21 -43.90 7.70
CA SER A 15 -28.20 -44.00 6.63
C SER A 15 -28.57 -42.66 5.99
N LEU A 16 -27.86 -41.58 6.32
CA LEU A 16 -28.05 -40.27 5.71
C LEU A 16 -27.64 -40.29 4.22
N THR A 17 -28.39 -39.57 3.39
CA THR A 17 -28.04 -39.37 1.98
C THR A 17 -26.81 -38.48 1.85
N GLY A 18 -26.14 -38.53 0.69
CA GLY A 18 -24.99 -37.65 0.40
C GLY A 18 -25.33 -36.17 0.52
N GLU A 19 -26.55 -35.76 0.13
CA GLU A 19 -27.02 -34.38 0.25
C GLU A 19 -27.18 -33.94 1.72
N CYS A 20 -27.75 -34.81 2.57
CA CYS A 20 -27.82 -34.54 4.00
C CYS A 20 -26.43 -34.44 4.63
N LEU A 21 -25.50 -35.33 4.25
CA LEU A 21 -24.12 -35.29 4.72
C LEU A 21 -23.41 -34.02 4.27
N ALA A 22 -23.55 -33.60 3.01
CA ALA A 22 -22.99 -32.36 2.49
C ALA A 22 -23.47 -31.14 3.30
N ASN A 23 -24.78 -31.05 3.54
CA ASN A 23 -25.36 -29.96 4.32
C ASN A 23 -24.80 -29.92 5.75
N VAL A 24 -24.78 -31.05 6.46
CA VAL A 24 -24.22 -31.12 7.83
C VAL A 24 -22.74 -30.74 7.84
N PHE A 25 -21.95 -31.34 6.96
CA PHE A 25 -20.50 -31.13 6.89
C PHE A 25 -20.11 -29.71 6.44
N SER A 26 -20.97 -29.01 5.67
CA SER A 26 -20.75 -27.62 5.28
C SER A 26 -20.67 -26.64 6.47
N HIS A 27 -21.24 -27.01 7.62
CA HIS A 27 -21.23 -26.23 8.85
C HIS A 27 -20.06 -26.57 9.79
N LEU A 28 -19.30 -27.63 9.52
CA LEU A 28 -18.19 -28.07 10.36
C LEU A 28 -16.88 -27.38 9.97
N THR A 29 -15.93 -27.30 10.90
CA THR A 29 -14.57 -26.80 10.65
C THR A 29 -13.69 -27.88 10.01
N PRO A 30 -12.59 -27.50 9.31
CA PRO A 30 -11.64 -28.47 8.75
C PRO A 30 -11.13 -29.52 9.74
N ALA A 31 -10.86 -29.12 11.00
CA ALA A 31 -10.39 -30.03 12.04
C ALA A 31 -11.47 -31.05 12.46
N THR A 32 -12.72 -30.59 12.59
CA THR A 32 -13.86 -31.47 12.87
C THR A 32 -14.14 -32.40 11.70
N LEU A 33 -14.05 -31.92 10.46
CA LEU A 33 -14.17 -32.74 9.25
C LEU A 33 -13.11 -33.85 9.22
N ALA A 34 -11.84 -33.53 9.50
CA ALA A 34 -10.78 -34.52 9.60
C ALA A 34 -11.05 -35.55 10.72
N SER A 35 -11.65 -35.12 11.83
CA SER A 35 -12.09 -36.01 12.90
C SER A 35 -13.24 -36.93 12.45
N CYS A 36 -14.24 -36.40 11.73
CA CYS A 36 -15.33 -37.17 11.12
C CYS A 36 -14.81 -38.26 10.17
N MET A 37 -13.79 -37.95 9.36
CA MET A 37 -13.12 -38.92 8.50
C MET A 37 -12.46 -40.06 9.29
N SER A 38 -12.01 -39.79 10.52
CA SER A 38 -11.30 -40.77 11.35
C SER A 38 -12.23 -41.73 12.10
N VAL A 39 -13.52 -41.39 12.23
CA VAL A 39 -14.49 -42.17 13.02
C VAL A 39 -15.39 -43.08 12.18
N ASN A 40 -15.50 -42.85 10.86
CA ASN A 40 -16.39 -43.63 9.99
C ASN A 40 -15.88 -43.69 8.54
N LYS A 41 -15.73 -44.90 7.99
CA LYS A 41 -15.23 -45.14 6.61
C LYS A 41 -16.14 -44.57 5.51
N GLN A 42 -17.46 -44.58 5.70
CA GLN A 42 -18.40 -44.01 4.74
C GLN A 42 -18.24 -42.48 4.68
N TRP A 43 -18.05 -41.83 5.83
CA TRP A 43 -17.78 -40.40 5.90
C TRP A 43 -16.40 -40.05 5.36
N GLU A 44 -15.39 -40.89 5.61
CA GLU A 44 -14.06 -40.75 5.04
C GLU A 44 -14.12 -40.76 3.50
N ASN A 45 -14.79 -41.75 2.91
CA ASN A 45 -14.92 -41.85 1.46
C ASN A 45 -15.67 -40.64 0.89
N PHE A 46 -16.81 -40.27 1.50
CA PHE A 46 -17.60 -39.11 1.08
C PHE A 46 -16.79 -37.80 1.12
N LEU A 47 -16.13 -37.49 2.25
CA LEU A 47 -15.34 -36.27 2.40
C LEU A 47 -14.04 -36.26 1.58
N ARG A 48 -13.59 -37.42 1.10
CA ARG A 48 -12.44 -37.54 0.20
C ARG A 48 -12.81 -37.24 -1.25
N GLU A 49 -14.02 -37.62 -1.66
CA GLU A 49 -14.54 -37.41 -3.02
C GLU A 49 -15.18 -36.02 -3.19
N GLU A 50 -15.85 -35.51 -2.16
CA GLU A 50 -16.60 -34.25 -2.21
C GLU A 50 -15.73 -33.04 -1.84
N ASP A 51 -14.90 -32.57 -2.77
CA ASP A 51 -14.00 -31.43 -2.56
C ASP A 51 -14.75 -30.08 -2.44
N SER A 52 -16.03 -30.02 -2.81
CA SER A 52 -16.86 -28.80 -2.70
C SER A 52 -17.02 -28.32 -1.24
N ILE A 53 -17.06 -29.24 -0.28
CA ILE A 53 -17.12 -28.93 1.16
C ILE A 53 -15.81 -28.27 1.58
N TRP A 54 -14.67 -28.82 1.15
CA TRP A 54 -13.35 -28.25 1.44
C TRP A 54 -13.16 -26.90 0.76
N ARG A 55 -13.70 -26.72 -0.45
CA ARG A 55 -13.74 -25.43 -1.14
C ARG A 55 -14.51 -24.38 -0.34
N LEU A 56 -15.66 -24.75 0.22
CA LEU A 56 -16.43 -23.84 1.09
C LEU A 56 -15.62 -23.43 2.32
N GLN A 57 -14.94 -24.39 2.97
CA GLN A 57 -14.08 -24.08 4.13
C GLN A 57 -12.89 -23.22 3.74
N TRP A 58 -12.25 -23.49 2.61
CA TRP A 58 -11.18 -22.67 2.06
C TRP A 58 -11.65 -21.24 1.82
N HIS A 59 -12.79 -21.04 1.15
CA HIS A 59 -13.33 -19.70 0.92
C HIS A 59 -13.70 -18.96 2.22
N LYS A 60 -14.13 -19.68 3.27
CA LYS A 60 -14.31 -19.06 4.59
C LYS A 60 -12.98 -18.51 5.10
N ILE A 61 -11.91 -19.29 5.03
CA ILE A 61 -10.59 -18.97 5.62
C ILE A 61 -9.78 -17.95 4.80
N TYR A 62 -9.78 -18.09 3.48
CA TYR A 62 -8.91 -17.36 2.54
C TYR A 62 -9.69 -16.44 1.58
N GLY A 63 -11.02 -16.37 1.70
CA GLY A 63 -11.86 -15.70 0.69
C GLY A 63 -11.98 -16.50 -0.62
N ALA A 64 -12.91 -16.08 -1.49
CA ALA A 64 -12.99 -16.60 -2.84
C ALA A 64 -11.89 -15.97 -3.69
N GLY A 65 -10.90 -16.76 -4.12
CA GLY A 65 -9.88 -16.29 -5.07
C GLY A 65 -10.48 -15.90 -6.43
N SER A 66 -9.69 -15.24 -7.27
CA SER A 66 -10.03 -14.92 -8.65
C SER A 66 -10.38 -16.21 -9.43
N ASN A 67 -11.63 -16.31 -9.90
CA ASN A 67 -12.12 -17.31 -10.86
C ASN A 67 -11.82 -18.79 -10.59
N GLY A 68 -11.95 -19.27 -9.34
CA GLY A 68 -11.97 -20.70 -9.06
C GLY A 68 -10.66 -21.44 -9.35
N ALA A 69 -9.54 -20.72 -9.39
CA ALA A 69 -8.21 -21.30 -9.46
C ALA A 69 -7.93 -22.21 -8.25
N MET A 70 -7.10 -23.23 -8.45
CA MET A 70 -6.67 -24.11 -7.36
C MET A 70 -5.79 -23.35 -6.37
N PRO A 71 -5.97 -23.55 -5.05
CA PRO A 71 -5.09 -22.98 -4.05
C PRO A 71 -3.63 -23.35 -4.28
N VAL A 72 -2.73 -22.44 -3.92
CA VAL A 72 -1.29 -22.69 -3.91
C VAL A 72 -0.81 -23.04 -2.49
N GLY A 73 0.26 -23.81 -2.41
CA GLY A 73 0.97 -24.07 -1.17
C GLY A 73 1.86 -22.91 -0.74
N LEU A 74 2.49 -23.06 0.44
CA LEU A 74 3.49 -22.11 0.94
C LEU A 74 4.74 -22.03 0.02
N ASP A 75 4.95 -23.05 -0.79
CA ASP A 75 5.95 -23.15 -1.86
C ASP A 75 5.49 -22.52 -3.18
N GLN A 76 4.32 -21.88 -3.19
CA GLN A 76 3.68 -21.26 -4.36
C GLN A 76 3.36 -22.24 -5.49
N GLN A 77 3.30 -23.55 -5.19
CA GLN A 77 2.91 -24.57 -6.16
C GLN A 77 1.40 -24.83 -6.11
N PRO A 78 0.72 -25.02 -7.25
CA PRO A 78 -0.69 -25.41 -7.28
C PRO A 78 -0.93 -26.73 -6.54
N LEU A 79 -1.96 -26.76 -5.71
CA LEU A 79 -2.35 -27.96 -4.97
C LEU A 79 -3.41 -28.77 -5.72
N SER A 80 -3.48 -30.06 -5.40
CA SER A 80 -4.34 -31.01 -6.11
C SER A 80 -5.81 -30.97 -5.71
N SER A 81 -6.15 -30.41 -4.55
CA SER A 81 -7.52 -30.26 -4.06
C SER A 81 -7.64 -29.19 -2.98
N PHE A 82 -8.85 -28.67 -2.73
CA PHE A 82 -9.10 -27.77 -1.60
C PHE A 82 -8.87 -28.46 -0.25
N ARG A 83 -9.08 -29.78 -0.19
CA ARG A 83 -8.69 -30.59 0.97
C ARG A 83 -7.18 -30.57 1.20
N ALA A 84 -6.38 -30.77 0.15
CA ALA A 84 -4.92 -30.72 0.24
C ALA A 84 -4.44 -29.34 0.73
N ALA A 85 -5.09 -28.27 0.24
CA ALA A 85 -4.86 -26.91 0.70
C ALA A 85 -5.18 -26.73 2.19
N CYS A 86 -6.36 -27.13 2.65
CA CYS A 86 -6.72 -27.08 4.07
C CYS A 86 -5.72 -27.85 4.94
N ALA A 87 -5.26 -29.02 4.48
CA ALA A 87 -4.29 -29.83 5.21
C ALA A 87 -2.90 -29.18 5.29
N GLN A 88 -2.41 -28.58 4.20
CA GLN A 88 -1.08 -27.96 4.15
C GLN A 88 -1.02 -26.67 4.97
N TRP A 89 -2.08 -25.87 4.96
CA TRP A 89 -2.11 -24.59 5.65
C TRP A 89 -2.57 -24.68 7.12
N HIS A 90 -3.24 -25.76 7.53
CA HIS A 90 -3.70 -25.94 8.90
C HIS A 90 -2.57 -25.83 9.95
N PRO A 91 -1.38 -26.45 9.79
CA PRO A 91 -0.28 -26.27 10.73
C PRO A 91 0.16 -24.82 10.90
N PHE A 92 0.20 -24.05 9.81
CA PHE A 92 0.52 -22.63 9.82
C PHE A 92 -0.51 -21.82 10.63
N CYS A 93 -1.80 -22.00 10.34
CA CYS A 93 -2.87 -21.31 11.08
C CYS A 93 -2.94 -21.76 12.55
N LYS A 94 -2.64 -23.03 12.83
CA LYS A 94 -2.58 -23.55 14.20
C LYS A 94 -1.43 -22.94 15.00
N GLN A 95 -0.28 -22.71 14.36
CA GLN A 95 0.89 -22.12 15.02
C GLN A 95 0.72 -20.62 15.26
N TYR A 96 0.19 -19.90 14.28
CA TYR A 96 0.17 -18.43 14.29
C TYR A 96 -1.21 -17.80 14.49
N GLY A 97 -2.28 -18.60 14.56
CA GLY A 97 -3.58 -18.12 14.96
C GLY A 97 -4.21 -17.10 14.02
N ASN A 98 -4.84 -16.09 14.62
CA ASN A 98 -5.37 -14.93 13.91
C ASN A 98 -4.31 -14.15 13.10
N PHE A 99 -3.02 -14.22 13.45
CA PHE A 99 -1.97 -13.54 12.66
C PHE A 99 -1.76 -14.20 11.29
N ALA A 100 -1.87 -15.54 11.22
CA ALA A 100 -1.87 -16.24 9.94
C ALA A 100 -3.02 -15.77 9.05
N LEU A 101 -4.24 -15.74 9.57
CA LEU A 101 -5.43 -15.31 8.83
C LEU A 101 -5.33 -13.87 8.31
N ARG A 102 -4.86 -12.97 9.17
CA ARG A 102 -4.57 -11.57 8.82
C ARG A 102 -3.53 -11.45 7.71
N SER A 103 -2.41 -12.16 7.84
CA SER A 103 -1.35 -12.15 6.82
C SER A 103 -1.82 -12.68 5.48
N LEU A 104 -2.63 -13.74 5.48
CA LEU A 104 -3.22 -14.32 4.28
C LEU A 104 -4.13 -13.33 3.55
N HIS A 105 -5.01 -12.67 4.28
CA HIS A 105 -5.89 -11.65 3.73
C HIS A 105 -5.11 -10.46 3.15
N ALA A 106 -4.11 -9.95 3.87
CA ALA A 106 -3.27 -8.85 3.38
C ALA A 106 -2.53 -9.23 2.08
N TRP A 107 -1.91 -10.42 2.04
CA TRP A 107 -1.23 -10.90 0.84
C TRP A 107 -2.18 -11.14 -0.32
N GLN A 108 -3.39 -11.65 -0.09
CA GLN A 108 -4.40 -11.83 -1.13
C GLN A 108 -4.76 -10.50 -1.81
N GLN A 109 -4.92 -9.42 -1.03
CA GLN A 109 -5.18 -8.08 -1.57
C GLN A 109 -4.01 -7.59 -2.43
N ILE A 110 -2.78 -7.80 -1.97
CA ILE A 110 -1.56 -7.44 -2.70
C ILE A 110 -1.45 -8.25 -3.99
N HIS A 111 -1.61 -9.57 -3.94
CA HIS A 111 -1.57 -10.45 -5.11
C HIS A 111 -2.59 -10.03 -6.15
N SER A 112 -3.85 -9.87 -5.75
CA SER A 112 -4.93 -9.49 -6.65
C SER A 112 -4.64 -8.16 -7.36
N TRP A 113 -4.03 -7.20 -6.65
CA TRP A 113 -3.65 -5.93 -7.24
C TRP A 113 -2.43 -6.06 -8.16
N LEU A 114 -1.38 -6.77 -7.73
CA LEU A 114 -0.14 -6.92 -8.50
C LEU A 114 -0.34 -7.74 -9.78
N GLU A 115 -1.13 -8.81 -9.76
CA GLU A 115 -1.43 -9.61 -10.96
C GLU A 115 -2.05 -8.76 -12.06
N LEU A 116 -2.93 -7.82 -11.68
CA LEU A 116 -3.62 -6.94 -12.63
C LEU A 116 -2.76 -5.75 -13.07
N ASN A 117 -2.03 -5.12 -12.14
CA ASN A 117 -1.40 -3.83 -12.37
C ASN A 117 0.13 -3.91 -12.56
N ALA A 118 0.80 -4.86 -11.89
CA ALA A 118 2.26 -4.93 -11.80
C ALA A 118 2.79 -6.38 -11.86
N PRO A 119 2.53 -7.13 -12.94
CA PRO A 119 2.91 -8.55 -13.05
C PRO A 119 4.42 -8.79 -12.89
N GLN A 120 5.25 -7.81 -13.24
CA GLN A 120 6.70 -7.85 -13.05
C GLN A 120 7.13 -7.78 -11.58
N ILE A 121 6.35 -7.09 -10.73
CA ILE A 121 6.57 -7.07 -9.27
C ILE A 121 6.04 -8.38 -8.68
N PHE A 122 4.87 -8.84 -9.11
CA PHE A 122 4.32 -10.13 -8.70
C PHE A 122 5.30 -11.28 -8.94
N ALA A 123 5.87 -11.35 -10.14
CA ALA A 123 6.84 -12.37 -10.53
C ALA A 123 8.16 -12.33 -9.74
N SER A 124 8.46 -11.22 -9.05
CA SER A 124 9.65 -11.10 -8.21
C SER A 124 9.47 -11.71 -6.81
N LEU A 125 8.23 -12.00 -6.39
CA LEU A 125 7.95 -12.52 -5.06
C LEU A 125 8.48 -13.95 -4.91
N ARG A 126 9.30 -14.18 -3.89
CA ARG A 126 9.89 -15.49 -3.61
C ARG A 126 8.90 -16.37 -2.84
N PRO A 127 8.96 -17.71 -2.96
CA PRO A 127 8.19 -18.61 -2.10
C PRO A 127 8.40 -18.33 -0.61
N GLY A 128 7.46 -18.77 0.23
CA GLY A 128 7.52 -18.54 1.66
C GLY A 128 8.70 -19.22 2.34
N ALA A 129 9.30 -18.54 3.31
CA ALA A 129 10.40 -19.08 4.10
C ALA A 129 9.95 -20.24 5.00
N THR A 130 10.79 -21.24 5.18
CA THR A 130 10.60 -22.34 6.13
C THR A 130 10.82 -21.88 7.59
N GLU A 131 10.28 -22.61 8.57
CA GLU A 131 10.50 -22.30 10.00
C GLU A 131 12.00 -22.40 10.32
N ALA A 132 12.69 -23.37 9.72
CA ALA A 132 14.13 -23.55 9.87
C ALA A 132 14.95 -22.37 9.34
N GLU A 133 14.53 -21.75 8.22
CA GLU A 133 15.18 -20.55 7.68
C GLU A 133 14.94 -19.32 8.55
N LEU A 134 13.74 -19.16 9.11
CA LEU A 134 13.44 -18.11 10.09
C LEU A 134 14.26 -18.29 11.36
N ASP A 135 14.31 -19.50 11.89
CA ASP A 135 15.11 -19.85 13.08
C ASP A 135 16.61 -19.65 12.81
N ASP A 136 17.07 -19.90 11.59
CA ASP A 136 18.43 -19.58 11.16
C ASP A 136 18.71 -18.08 11.14
N ALA A 137 17.76 -17.27 10.66
CA ALA A 137 17.88 -15.82 10.69
C ALA A 137 17.92 -15.27 12.13
N GLU A 138 17.04 -15.76 13.00
CA GLU A 138 17.04 -15.44 14.43
C GLU A 138 18.36 -15.80 15.11
N ARG A 139 18.88 -17.02 14.87
CA ARG A 139 20.19 -17.45 15.39
C ARG A 139 21.33 -16.59 14.86
N THR A 140 21.33 -16.26 13.57
CA THR A 140 22.38 -15.46 12.92
C THR A 140 22.40 -14.02 13.44
N LEU A 141 21.22 -13.44 13.67
CA LEU A 141 21.05 -12.07 14.15
C LEU A 141 20.98 -11.96 15.68
N LYS A 142 21.03 -13.08 16.40
CA LYS A 142 20.95 -13.17 17.87
C LYS A 142 19.71 -12.47 18.46
N VAL A 143 18.58 -12.52 17.75
CA VAL A 143 17.31 -11.89 18.14
C VAL A 143 16.15 -12.86 17.92
N ARG A 144 14.97 -12.58 18.48
CA ARG A 144 13.73 -13.32 18.21
C ARG A 144 12.80 -12.45 17.38
N PHE A 145 12.25 -12.97 16.28
CA PHE A 145 11.29 -12.22 15.50
C PHE A 145 9.90 -12.28 16.16
N PRO A 146 9.16 -11.16 16.19
CA PRO A 146 7.75 -11.20 16.54
C PRO A 146 6.99 -12.15 15.63
N ALA A 147 5.96 -12.83 16.15
CA ALA A 147 5.12 -13.74 15.36
C ALA A 147 4.56 -13.05 14.12
N ALA A 148 4.22 -11.76 14.23
CA ALA A 148 3.76 -10.92 13.14
C ALA A 148 4.77 -10.75 11.99
N LEU A 149 6.07 -10.65 12.29
CA LEU A 149 7.10 -10.61 11.26
C LEU A 149 7.29 -11.98 10.61
N ARG A 150 7.28 -13.05 11.42
CA ARG A 150 7.42 -14.44 10.92
C ARG A 150 6.32 -14.78 9.91
N VAL A 151 5.05 -14.49 10.21
CA VAL A 151 3.93 -14.83 9.32
C VAL A 151 4.02 -14.15 7.95
N LEU A 152 4.58 -12.94 7.86
CA LEU A 152 4.77 -12.27 6.57
C LEU A 152 5.78 -13.04 5.69
N TYR A 153 6.91 -13.43 6.28
CA TYR A 153 7.94 -14.21 5.60
C TYR A 153 7.51 -15.64 5.29
N ARG A 154 6.59 -16.20 6.09
CA ARG A 154 6.00 -17.52 5.82
C ARG A 154 5.24 -17.59 4.51
N ILE A 155 4.74 -16.47 4.00
CA ILE A 155 4.00 -16.41 2.73
C ILE A 155 4.95 -16.05 1.58
N HIS A 156 5.81 -15.04 1.77
CA HIS A 156 6.86 -14.69 0.80
C HIS A 156 8.19 -14.30 1.47
N ASP A 157 9.28 -14.94 1.06
CA ASP A 157 10.67 -14.59 1.45
C ASP A 157 11.20 -13.37 0.66
N GLY A 158 10.48 -12.26 0.68
CA GLY A 158 10.86 -11.02 -0.02
C GLY A 158 10.89 -11.12 -1.54
N GLN A 159 11.65 -10.21 -2.18
CA GLN A 159 11.74 -10.10 -3.63
C GLN A 159 13.09 -10.55 -4.20
N ASP A 160 13.08 -11.24 -5.35
CA ASP A 160 14.28 -11.51 -6.17
C ASP A 160 14.31 -10.56 -7.38
N LEU A 161 14.99 -9.42 -7.20
CA LEU A 161 15.17 -8.41 -8.24
C LEU A 161 16.56 -8.54 -8.87
N GLU A 162 16.65 -8.34 -10.19
CA GLU A 162 17.92 -8.41 -10.90
C GLU A 162 18.93 -7.36 -10.39
N PHE A 163 18.49 -6.11 -10.20
CA PHE A 163 19.33 -5.04 -9.67
C PHE A 163 19.94 -5.41 -8.32
N ASP A 164 19.14 -6.04 -7.46
CA ASP A 164 19.56 -6.48 -6.13
C ASP A 164 20.69 -7.52 -6.23
N ARG A 165 20.57 -8.51 -7.14
CA ARG A 165 21.64 -9.48 -7.41
C ARG A 165 22.90 -8.82 -7.98
N GLN A 166 22.76 -7.77 -8.78
CA GLN A 166 23.88 -6.99 -9.34
C GLN A 166 24.63 -6.21 -8.26
N ILE A 167 23.91 -5.62 -7.29
CA ILE A 167 24.52 -4.95 -6.12
C ILE A 167 25.34 -5.96 -5.30
N ASP A 168 24.80 -7.15 -5.08
CA ASP A 168 25.48 -8.19 -4.31
C ASP A 168 26.76 -8.70 -5.00
N THR A 169 26.87 -8.56 -6.32
CA THR A 169 28.01 -8.96 -7.16
C THR A 169 28.88 -7.78 -7.61
N LEU A 170 28.63 -6.56 -7.11
CA LEU A 170 29.36 -5.32 -7.41
C LEU A 170 29.38 -4.95 -8.90
N ARG A 171 28.30 -5.26 -9.64
CA ARG A 171 28.13 -4.87 -11.05
C ARG A 171 26.82 -4.11 -11.28
N PRO A 172 26.57 -2.99 -10.59
CA PRO A 172 25.30 -2.30 -10.70
C PRO A 172 25.13 -1.68 -12.09
N SER A 173 24.00 -1.98 -12.73
CA SER A 173 23.49 -1.23 -13.87
C SER A 173 22.05 -0.82 -13.56
N MET A 174 21.71 0.44 -13.85
CA MET A 174 20.33 0.94 -13.68
C MET A 174 19.45 0.29 -14.76
N GLY A 175 18.82 -0.83 -14.41
CA GLY A 175 17.82 -1.51 -15.21
C GLY A 175 16.40 -1.33 -14.63
N PRO A 176 15.36 -1.82 -15.33
CA PRO A 176 13.97 -1.65 -14.91
C PRO A 176 13.67 -2.19 -13.50
N SER A 177 14.36 -3.27 -13.09
CA SER A 177 14.17 -3.89 -11.77
C SER A 177 14.54 -2.99 -10.58
N VAL A 178 15.22 -1.86 -10.79
CA VAL A 178 15.39 -0.81 -9.77
C VAL A 178 14.04 -0.31 -9.27
N PHE A 179 13.06 -0.16 -10.17
CA PHE A 179 11.77 0.47 -9.88
C PHE A 179 10.67 -0.51 -9.43
N HIS A 180 10.97 -1.81 -9.46
CA HIS A 180 10.02 -2.89 -9.17
C HIS A 180 9.94 -3.25 -7.67
N GLY A 181 10.25 -2.31 -6.77
CA GLY A 181 10.11 -2.51 -5.33
C GLY A 181 8.64 -2.69 -4.91
N LEU A 182 8.37 -3.71 -4.11
CA LEU A 182 7.03 -4.09 -3.66
C LEU A 182 6.32 -2.95 -2.93
N PHE A 183 7.04 -2.14 -2.15
CA PHE A 183 6.45 -1.06 -1.36
C PHE A 183 6.45 0.28 -2.11
N GLY A 184 6.73 0.24 -3.42
CA GLY A 184 6.68 1.40 -4.29
C GLY A 184 7.77 2.43 -4.05
N GLY A 185 7.61 3.57 -4.69
CA GLY A 185 8.63 4.59 -4.79
C GLY A 185 8.11 5.96 -5.18
N TYR A 186 9.04 6.90 -5.20
CA TYR A 186 8.84 8.29 -5.59
C TYR A 186 10.18 8.90 -6.00
N GLN A 187 10.08 9.98 -6.76
CA GLN A 187 11.21 10.81 -7.13
C GLN A 187 10.89 12.28 -6.88
N PHE A 188 11.92 13.06 -6.55
CA PHE A 188 11.95 14.51 -6.71
C PHE A 188 13.41 14.94 -6.77
N TYR A 189 13.75 15.83 -7.70
CA TYR A 189 15.15 16.19 -7.97
C TYR A 189 16.04 14.93 -8.13
N SER A 190 17.16 14.86 -7.39
CA SER A 190 18.07 13.71 -7.35
C SER A 190 17.70 12.64 -6.30
N HIS A 191 16.58 12.81 -5.58
CA HIS A 191 16.12 11.84 -4.59
C HIS A 191 15.20 10.83 -5.26
N LEU A 192 15.63 9.57 -5.32
CA LEU A 192 14.87 8.46 -5.87
C LEU A 192 14.77 7.36 -4.81
N VAL A 193 13.55 6.90 -4.56
CA VAL A 193 13.25 5.79 -3.66
C VAL A 193 12.46 4.73 -4.42
N SER A 194 12.84 3.48 -4.23
CA SER A 194 12.02 2.32 -4.59
C SER A 194 12.23 1.24 -3.53
N SER A 195 11.26 1.09 -2.65
CA SER A 195 11.34 0.23 -1.47
C SER A 195 10.92 -1.20 -1.79
N ARG A 196 11.73 -2.18 -1.37
CA ARG A 196 11.52 -3.62 -1.60
C ARG A 196 11.52 -4.40 -0.30
N MET A 197 10.77 -5.50 -0.26
CA MET A 197 10.86 -6.47 0.82
C MET A 197 12.13 -7.29 0.66
N LEU A 198 13.01 -7.28 1.67
CA LEU A 198 14.28 -7.97 1.62
C LEU A 198 14.08 -9.47 1.88
N PRO A 199 14.64 -10.36 1.06
CA PRO A 199 14.72 -11.78 1.41
C PRO A 199 15.56 -11.99 2.67
N LEU A 200 15.32 -13.06 3.43
CA LEU A 200 15.97 -13.33 4.72
C LEU A 200 17.50 -13.31 4.61
N ASN A 201 18.08 -13.82 3.51
CA ASN A 201 19.53 -13.78 3.31
C ASN A 201 20.09 -12.34 3.24
N ARG A 202 19.37 -11.41 2.59
CA ARG A 202 19.73 -9.99 2.47
C ARG A 202 19.44 -9.24 3.76
N MET A 203 18.30 -9.51 4.42
CA MET A 203 18.00 -9.01 5.76
C MET A 203 19.17 -9.31 6.71
N LYS A 204 19.61 -10.58 6.78
CA LYS A 204 20.74 -11.00 7.63
C LYS A 204 22.00 -10.20 7.32
N ARG A 205 22.41 -10.22 6.05
CA ARG A 205 23.64 -9.58 5.57
C ARG A 205 23.66 -8.08 5.87
N TRP A 206 22.61 -7.36 5.49
CA TRP A 206 22.59 -5.91 5.60
C TRP A 206 22.36 -5.45 7.04
N THR A 207 21.54 -6.15 7.82
CA THR A 207 21.40 -5.87 9.26
C THR A 207 22.76 -6.00 9.98
N GLN A 208 23.52 -7.06 9.73
CA GLN A 208 24.86 -7.23 10.31
C GLN A 208 25.84 -6.15 9.81
N HIS A 209 25.81 -5.84 8.51
CA HIS A 209 26.65 -4.79 7.93
C HIS A 209 26.41 -3.43 8.62
N PHE A 210 25.14 -3.06 8.82
CA PHE A 210 24.79 -1.81 9.48
C PHE A 210 25.15 -1.79 10.96
N ARG A 211 24.90 -2.89 11.69
CA ARG A 211 25.33 -3.02 13.10
C ARG A 211 26.84 -2.80 13.23
N SER A 212 27.63 -3.45 12.37
CA SER A 212 29.08 -3.27 12.34
C SER A 212 29.49 -1.83 12.00
N ARG A 213 28.88 -1.21 10.98
CA ARG A 213 29.18 0.18 10.58
C ARG A 213 28.85 1.21 11.66
N LEU A 214 27.83 0.94 12.48
CA LEU A 214 27.36 1.81 13.55
C LEU A 214 27.91 1.44 14.94
N ASN A 215 28.82 0.44 15.03
CA ASN A 215 29.33 -0.10 16.30
C ASN A 215 28.21 -0.55 17.27
N LEU A 216 27.11 -1.08 16.72
CA LEU A 216 26.02 -1.64 17.52
C LEU A 216 26.33 -3.10 17.91
N PRO A 217 25.81 -3.58 19.05
CA PRO A 217 25.94 -4.98 19.45
C PRO A 217 25.38 -5.95 18.40
N ASP A 218 25.96 -7.15 18.35
CA ASP A 218 25.50 -8.21 17.43
C ASP A 218 24.04 -8.61 17.67
N ASP A 219 23.53 -8.46 18.89
CA ASP A 219 22.17 -8.78 19.34
C ASP A 219 21.26 -7.54 19.41
N HIS A 220 21.70 -6.40 18.83
CA HIS A 220 20.88 -5.20 18.77
C HIS A 220 19.50 -5.51 18.17
N PRO A 221 18.37 -5.04 18.74
CA PRO A 221 17.03 -5.53 18.39
C PRO A 221 16.55 -5.11 16.99
N ASP A 222 17.27 -4.20 16.36
CA ASP A 222 16.91 -3.59 15.08
C ASP A 222 17.21 -4.52 13.89
N VAL A 223 16.16 -4.91 13.16
CA VAL A 223 16.22 -5.85 12.02
C VAL A 223 15.57 -5.22 10.79
N MET A 224 16.33 -5.10 9.70
CA MET A 224 15.87 -4.50 8.45
C MET A 224 15.13 -5.52 7.58
N PHE A 225 13.81 -5.39 7.44
CA PHE A 225 13.00 -6.30 6.61
C PHE A 225 12.64 -5.70 5.24
N ALA A 226 12.76 -4.39 5.08
CA ALA A 226 12.59 -3.72 3.80
C ALA A 226 13.51 -2.51 3.66
N ALA A 227 13.84 -2.14 2.42
CA ALA A 227 14.72 -1.01 2.14
C ALA A 227 14.51 -0.45 0.73
N GLY A 228 14.86 0.82 0.54
CA GLY A 228 15.10 1.41 -0.78
C GLY A 228 16.27 0.70 -1.48
N PHE A 229 16.28 0.69 -2.82
CA PHE A 229 17.32 0.03 -3.63
C PHE A 229 18.77 0.41 -3.26
N ASN A 230 18.96 1.62 -2.76
CA ASN A 230 20.24 2.20 -2.36
C ASN A 230 20.44 2.26 -0.84
N PHE A 231 19.51 1.71 -0.05
CA PHE A 231 19.50 1.74 1.42
C PHE A 231 19.46 3.14 2.07
N ASN A 232 19.18 4.20 1.30
CA ASN A 232 18.95 5.54 1.88
C ASN A 232 17.68 5.58 2.74
N LYS A 233 16.71 4.72 2.42
CA LYS A 233 15.51 4.49 3.22
C LYS A 233 15.50 3.05 3.70
N THR A 234 15.33 2.83 5.00
CA THR A 234 15.23 1.50 5.59
C THR A 234 13.97 1.38 6.42
N ILE A 235 13.39 0.20 6.44
CA ILE A 235 12.19 -0.13 7.20
C ILE A 235 12.53 -1.33 8.06
N ASN A 236 12.47 -1.11 9.37
CA ASN A 236 13.05 -2.01 10.33
C ASN A 236 12.02 -2.43 11.38
N CYS A 237 12.09 -3.68 11.82
CA CYS A 237 11.36 -4.17 12.98
C CYS A 237 12.28 -4.13 14.21
N ILE A 238 11.82 -3.49 15.28
CA ILE A 238 12.50 -3.52 16.58
C ILE A 238 12.01 -4.77 17.32
N THR A 239 12.80 -5.82 17.32
CA THR A 239 12.37 -7.17 17.73
C THR A 239 11.92 -7.30 19.19
N ASN A 240 12.34 -6.41 20.09
CA ASN A 240 11.94 -6.45 21.50
C ASN A 240 10.59 -5.78 21.77
N THR A 241 10.24 -4.70 21.05
CA THR A 241 8.95 -4.00 21.19
C THR A 241 7.95 -4.41 20.11
N GLY A 242 8.44 -4.91 18.98
CA GLY A 242 7.68 -5.18 17.77
C GLY A 242 7.51 -3.98 16.85
N ASP A 243 7.97 -2.78 17.23
CA ASP A 243 7.71 -1.56 16.46
C ASP A 243 8.31 -1.61 15.04
N VAL A 244 7.66 -0.90 14.12
CA VAL A 244 8.20 -0.67 12.76
C VAL A 244 8.76 0.73 12.69
N MET A 245 10.03 0.87 12.30
CA MET A 245 10.71 2.15 12.19
C MET A 245 11.12 2.39 10.74
N VAL A 246 10.78 3.55 10.20
CA VAL A 246 11.35 4.05 8.94
C VAL A 246 12.53 4.97 9.29
N SER A 247 13.67 4.78 8.65
CA SER A 247 14.90 5.49 9.01
C SER A 247 15.75 5.81 7.80
N HIS A 248 16.55 6.87 7.92
CA HIS A 248 17.67 7.16 7.02
C HIS A 248 18.96 6.67 7.65
N VAL A 249 19.74 5.92 6.88
CA VAL A 249 21.10 5.52 7.26
C VAL A 249 22.04 6.72 7.15
N PRO A 250 22.86 7.02 8.18
CA PRO A 250 23.33 6.10 9.22
C PRO A 250 22.60 6.22 10.57
N GLY A 251 21.29 6.46 10.59
CA GLY A 251 20.49 6.48 11.81
C GLY A 251 20.48 7.84 12.50
N LEU A 252 20.58 8.94 11.74
CA LEU A 252 20.49 10.31 12.25
C LEU A 252 19.05 10.77 12.51
N SER A 253 18.06 10.17 11.83
CA SER A 253 16.64 10.40 12.09
C SER A 253 15.84 9.11 11.92
N ARG A 254 14.85 8.92 12.81
CA ARG A 254 13.96 7.75 12.81
C ARG A 254 12.54 8.20 13.06
N VAL A 255 11.63 7.66 12.28
CA VAL A 255 10.20 7.88 12.41
C VAL A 255 9.57 6.55 12.76
N ASN A 256 8.76 6.49 13.83
CA ASN A 256 7.93 5.31 14.04
C ASN A 256 6.97 5.25 12.84
N ALA A 257 6.90 4.10 12.18
CA ALA A 257 5.98 3.94 11.07
C ALA A 257 4.52 4.06 11.53
N ALA A 258 4.26 3.99 12.84
CA ALA A 258 3.02 4.36 13.52
C ALA A 258 3.27 5.55 14.47
N ASN A 259 2.83 6.77 14.13
CA ASN A 259 2.97 7.94 15.00
C ASN A 259 1.65 8.25 15.72
N GLY A 260 1.68 8.36 17.06
CA GLY A 260 0.52 8.78 17.84
C GLY A 260 -0.12 7.68 18.69
N PRO A 261 -1.39 7.84 19.14
CA PRO A 261 -2.12 6.80 19.85
C PRO A 261 -2.19 5.51 19.01
N PRO A 262 -2.50 4.34 19.61
CA PRO A 262 -2.55 3.07 18.91
C PRO A 262 -3.40 3.22 17.65
N LEU A 263 -2.80 2.91 16.49
CA LEU A 263 -3.50 2.99 15.21
C LEU A 263 -4.80 2.17 15.29
N PRO A 264 -5.91 2.67 14.70
CA PRO A 264 -7.12 1.87 14.62
C PRO A 264 -6.78 0.58 13.88
N LEU A 265 -7.09 -0.56 14.49
CA LEU A 265 -6.85 -1.85 13.86
C LEU A 265 -7.50 -1.88 12.47
N PRO A 266 -6.83 -2.40 11.43
CA PRO A 266 -7.44 -2.64 10.13
C PRO A 266 -8.75 -3.41 10.30
N ALA A 267 -9.77 -3.10 9.49
CA ALA A 267 -11.13 -3.65 9.67
C ALA A 267 -11.18 -5.18 9.68
N PHE A 268 -10.21 -5.85 9.05
CA PHE A 268 -10.10 -7.31 9.01
C PHE A 268 -9.52 -7.94 10.30
N ALA A 269 -8.75 -7.20 11.10
CA ALA A 269 -8.08 -7.78 12.27
C ALA A 269 -9.05 -8.32 13.34
N PRO A 270 -10.14 -7.62 13.73
CA PRO A 270 -11.15 -8.17 14.64
C PRO A 270 -11.89 -9.39 14.04
N LEU A 271 -12.17 -9.36 12.72
CA LEU A 271 -12.83 -10.48 12.03
C LEU A 271 -11.96 -11.73 12.03
N ALA A 272 -10.65 -11.58 11.80
CA ALA A 272 -9.70 -12.68 11.86
C ALA A 272 -9.57 -13.28 13.26
N ALA A 273 -9.72 -12.49 14.32
CA ALA A 273 -9.72 -13.00 15.70
C ALA A 273 -10.97 -13.85 15.99
N LEU A 274 -12.16 -13.38 15.60
CA LEU A 274 -13.41 -14.14 15.70
C LEU A 274 -13.33 -15.44 14.88
N GLN A 275 -12.81 -15.34 13.67
CA GLN A 275 -12.64 -16.48 12.78
C GLN A 275 -11.64 -17.49 13.34
N ALA A 276 -10.51 -17.05 13.91
CA ALA A 276 -9.57 -17.93 14.57
C ALA A 276 -10.25 -18.69 15.72
N GLN A 277 -11.06 -17.99 16.53
CA GLN A 277 -11.82 -18.60 17.62
C GLN A 277 -12.81 -19.66 17.11
N GLU A 278 -13.58 -19.36 16.06
CA GLU A 278 -14.52 -20.32 15.45
C GLU A 278 -13.81 -21.57 14.89
N LEU A 279 -12.61 -21.39 14.35
CA LEU A 279 -11.81 -22.48 13.77
C LEU A 279 -10.97 -23.24 14.82
N GLY A 280 -10.99 -22.80 16.08
CA GLY A 280 -10.19 -23.41 17.16
C GLY A 280 -8.70 -23.11 17.08
N TYR A 281 -8.31 -22.01 16.41
CA TYR A 281 -6.95 -21.49 16.37
C TYR A 281 -6.67 -20.53 17.53
N PRO A 282 -5.40 -20.36 17.95
CA PRO A 282 -5.08 -19.41 19.00
C PRO A 282 -5.43 -17.98 18.57
N VAL A 283 -5.90 -17.17 19.52
CA VAL A 283 -6.09 -15.73 19.33
C VAL A 283 -4.93 -15.02 20.02
N LEU A 284 -3.98 -14.54 19.21
CA LEU A 284 -2.83 -13.77 19.64
C LEU A 284 -3.21 -12.29 19.73
N SER A 285 -2.81 -11.64 20.82
CA SER A 285 -3.15 -10.26 21.10
C SER A 285 -1.94 -9.46 21.60
N PRO A 286 -1.85 -8.15 21.30
CA PRO A 286 -0.95 -7.24 22.00
C PRO A 286 -1.37 -7.04 23.46
N PRO A 287 -0.45 -6.79 24.41
CA PRO A 287 0.99 -6.60 24.21
C PRO A 287 1.82 -7.89 24.22
N GLU A 288 1.24 -9.06 24.55
CA GLU A 288 2.02 -10.30 24.65
C GLU A 288 2.62 -10.75 23.31
N GLN A 289 1.93 -10.43 22.21
CA GLN A 289 2.39 -10.66 20.84
C GLN A 289 2.29 -9.35 20.05
N PRO A 290 3.38 -8.55 19.97
CA PRO A 290 3.41 -7.34 19.16
C PRO A 290 3.16 -7.64 17.68
N ASP A 291 2.35 -6.80 17.04
CA ASP A 291 1.86 -7.05 15.68
C ASP A 291 2.04 -5.88 14.70
N ALA A 292 2.80 -4.84 15.10
CA ALA A 292 3.02 -3.66 14.26
C ALA A 292 3.57 -3.98 12.84
N PRO A 293 4.44 -4.99 12.60
CA PRO A 293 4.87 -5.33 11.24
C PRO A 293 3.70 -5.82 10.37
N LEU A 294 2.80 -6.60 10.96
CA LEU A 294 1.61 -7.10 10.28
C LEU A 294 0.59 -5.97 10.05
N GLN A 295 0.37 -5.10 11.05
CA GLN A 295 -0.50 -3.93 10.89
C GLN A 295 0.01 -3.00 9.77
N TRP A 296 1.30 -2.67 9.77
CA TRP A 296 1.93 -1.86 8.73
C TRP A 296 1.70 -2.48 7.33
N PHE A 297 1.85 -3.80 7.22
CA PHE A 297 1.64 -4.52 5.97
C PHE A 297 0.15 -4.56 5.55
N GLU A 298 -0.77 -4.68 6.50
CA GLU A 298 -2.22 -4.63 6.25
C GLU A 298 -2.66 -3.26 5.75
N PHE A 299 -2.15 -2.17 6.32
CA PHE A 299 -2.43 -0.81 5.83
C PHE A 299 -1.91 -0.61 4.40
N TYR A 300 -0.73 -1.14 4.09
CA TYR A 300 -0.20 -1.11 2.72
C TYR A 300 -1.12 -1.87 1.74
N ALA A 301 -1.56 -3.07 2.12
CA ALA A 301 -2.49 -3.88 1.33
C ALA A 301 -3.84 -3.18 1.09
N GLN A 302 -4.36 -2.49 2.11
CA GLN A 302 -5.58 -1.71 2.01
C GLN A 302 -5.42 -0.49 1.07
N ASP A 303 -4.31 0.22 1.16
CA ASP A 303 -4.01 1.36 0.29
C ASP A 303 -3.83 0.92 -1.18
N LEU A 304 -3.19 -0.23 -1.43
CA LEU A 304 -3.13 -0.82 -2.77
C LEU A 304 -4.51 -1.23 -3.29
N SER A 305 -5.28 -2.00 -2.53
CA SER A 305 -6.58 -2.52 -2.97
C SER A 305 -7.65 -1.44 -3.15
N SER A 306 -7.56 -0.33 -2.40
CA SER A 306 -8.36 0.88 -2.62
C SER A 306 -7.89 1.71 -3.83
N ASN A 307 -6.82 1.28 -4.49
CA ASN A 307 -6.17 1.96 -5.60
C ASN A 307 -5.71 3.38 -5.28
N LYS A 308 -5.26 3.61 -4.05
CA LYS A 308 -4.61 4.87 -3.67
C LYS A 308 -3.36 5.12 -4.51
N PHE A 309 -2.62 4.05 -4.81
CA PHE A 309 -1.41 4.05 -5.63
C PHE A 309 -1.68 3.48 -7.05
N SER A 310 -0.83 3.86 -8.00
CA SER A 310 -0.86 3.40 -9.39
C SER A 310 0.54 3.12 -9.93
N MET A 311 0.62 2.38 -11.03
CA MET A 311 1.89 2.22 -11.77
C MET A 311 2.15 3.46 -12.61
N GLU A 312 3.31 4.09 -12.40
CA GLU A 312 3.71 5.31 -13.09
C GLU A 312 5.20 5.29 -13.42
N THR A 313 5.61 6.12 -14.37
CA THR A 313 7.03 6.45 -14.58
C THR A 313 7.57 7.14 -13.34
N LEU A 314 8.54 6.51 -12.67
CA LEU A 314 9.20 7.07 -11.48
C LEU A 314 10.45 7.87 -11.82
N TYR A 315 11.01 7.75 -13.03
CA TYR A 315 12.20 8.49 -13.43
C TYR A 315 12.28 8.69 -14.95
N ASP A 316 11.88 9.87 -15.42
CA ASP A 316 11.71 10.18 -16.85
C ASP A 316 12.99 10.03 -17.70
N GLU A 317 14.16 10.13 -17.08
CA GLU A 317 15.45 9.98 -17.78
C GLU A 317 15.79 8.53 -18.14
N VAL A 318 15.11 7.55 -17.53
CA VAL A 318 15.38 6.13 -17.72
C VAL A 318 14.16 5.44 -18.36
N PRO A 319 14.29 4.88 -19.58
CA PRO A 319 13.22 4.10 -20.17
C PRO A 319 12.80 2.92 -19.29
N ASN A 320 11.50 2.61 -19.27
CA ASN A 320 10.92 1.53 -18.47
C ASN A 320 11.15 1.71 -16.95
N SER A 321 11.20 2.94 -16.46
CA SER A 321 11.27 3.25 -15.03
C SER A 321 9.93 3.15 -14.31
N THR A 322 9.03 2.28 -14.75
CA THR A 322 7.67 2.20 -14.24
C THR A 322 7.64 1.43 -12.93
N GLY A 323 7.04 2.00 -11.90
CA GLY A 323 6.91 1.39 -10.57
C GLY A 323 5.65 1.85 -9.86
N ILE A 324 5.37 1.27 -8.68
CA ILE A 324 4.24 1.70 -7.85
C ILE A 324 4.56 3.10 -7.31
N CYS A 325 3.81 4.11 -7.73
CA CYS A 325 4.00 5.49 -7.33
C CYS A 325 3.22 5.81 -6.05
N LEU A 326 3.93 6.28 -5.02
CA LEU A 326 3.35 6.57 -3.72
C LEU A 326 2.67 7.94 -3.64
N PHE A 327 2.78 8.79 -4.67
CA PHE A 327 1.95 9.99 -4.77
C PHE A 327 0.50 9.59 -5.06
N PRO A 328 -0.46 9.84 -4.16
CA PRO A 328 -1.83 9.38 -4.35
C PRO A 328 -2.47 10.06 -5.57
N ARG A 329 -3.03 9.29 -6.51
CA ARG A 329 -3.72 9.85 -7.69
C ARG A 329 -5.23 9.91 -7.55
N ARG A 330 -5.84 8.98 -6.82
CA ARG A 330 -7.30 8.83 -6.79
C ARG A 330 -7.93 9.62 -5.65
N PRO A 331 -9.13 10.21 -5.85
CA PRO A 331 -9.87 10.86 -4.78
C PRO A 331 -10.04 9.93 -3.56
N PRO A 332 -10.03 10.46 -2.32
CA PRO A 332 -10.01 11.89 -1.97
C PRO A 332 -8.60 12.51 -1.84
N HIS A 333 -7.52 11.75 -2.05
CA HIS A 333 -6.16 12.16 -1.65
C HIS A 333 -5.43 13.09 -2.63
N GLY A 334 -6.11 13.54 -3.69
CA GLY A 334 -5.58 14.49 -4.66
C GLY A 334 -6.55 15.65 -4.87
N PRO A 335 -6.50 16.73 -4.06
CA PRO A 335 -7.34 17.90 -4.31
C PRO A 335 -7.01 18.48 -5.70
N SER A 336 -8.07 18.82 -6.42
CA SER A 336 -7.96 19.48 -7.73
C SER A 336 -8.85 20.71 -7.80
N ALA A 337 -8.39 21.75 -8.46
CA ALA A 337 -9.20 22.91 -8.82
C ALA A 337 -9.14 23.13 -10.33
N ILE A 338 -10.25 23.61 -10.89
CA ILE A 338 -10.32 24.04 -12.28
C ILE A 338 -10.50 25.54 -12.30
N THR A 339 -9.71 26.23 -13.12
CA THR A 339 -9.84 27.67 -13.35
C THR A 339 -9.76 27.92 -14.85
N ARG A 340 -10.85 28.37 -15.47
CA ARG A 340 -10.93 28.69 -16.90
C ARG A 340 -10.40 27.54 -17.76
N GLY A 341 -10.86 26.32 -17.50
CA GLY A 341 -10.43 25.13 -18.23
C GLY A 341 -9.08 24.52 -17.84
N ILE A 342 -8.27 25.18 -17.01
CA ILE A 342 -7.00 24.62 -16.52
C ILE A 342 -7.26 23.88 -15.21
N GLN A 343 -7.06 22.57 -15.22
CA GLN A 343 -7.10 21.73 -14.03
C GLN A 343 -5.71 21.65 -13.39
N VAL A 344 -5.65 21.97 -12.09
CA VAL A 344 -4.46 21.82 -11.25
C VAL A 344 -4.78 20.81 -10.16
N SER A 345 -4.02 19.72 -10.09
CA SER A 345 -4.15 18.69 -9.06
C SER A 345 -2.87 18.60 -8.23
N ALA A 346 -2.99 18.43 -6.92
CA ALA A 346 -1.86 18.30 -6.00
C ALA A 346 -1.92 16.98 -5.23
N SER A 347 -0.76 16.35 -5.02
CA SER A 347 -0.62 15.14 -4.20
C SER A 347 0.59 15.27 -3.27
N PRO A 348 0.38 15.53 -1.97
CA PRO A 348 1.47 15.58 -1.00
C PRO A 348 1.89 14.18 -0.53
N LEU A 349 3.13 14.05 -0.09
CA LEU A 349 3.72 12.83 0.47
C LEU A 349 4.74 13.20 1.56
N PHE A 350 4.62 12.60 2.74
CA PHE A 350 5.60 12.76 3.81
C PHE A 350 6.87 11.94 3.54
N ILE A 351 8.04 12.53 3.76
CA ILE A 351 9.36 11.93 3.45
C ILE A 351 10.12 11.66 4.76
N PRO A 352 9.97 10.46 5.34
CA PRO A 352 10.53 10.16 6.67
C PRO A 352 12.06 10.18 6.67
N GLU A 353 12.71 9.75 5.60
CA GLU A 353 14.16 9.64 5.52
C GLU A 353 14.89 11.00 5.41
N LEU A 354 14.18 12.06 5.02
CA LEU A 354 14.72 13.43 5.00
C LEU A 354 14.25 14.27 6.19
N SER A 355 13.21 13.81 6.91
CA SER A 355 12.70 14.52 8.08
C SER A 355 13.66 14.40 9.26
N ASN A 356 13.99 15.51 9.91
CA ASN A 356 14.75 15.53 11.16
C ASN A 356 13.80 15.70 12.34
N LEU A 357 13.52 14.61 13.06
CA LEU A 357 12.59 14.61 14.20
C LEU A 357 13.30 14.50 15.56
N ARG A 358 14.62 14.68 15.60
CA ARG A 358 15.38 14.66 16.86
C ARG A 358 15.51 16.05 17.43
N ASP A 359 15.27 16.15 18.73
CA ASP A 359 15.41 17.37 19.54
C ASP A 359 16.77 17.39 20.26
N VAL A 360 17.88 17.15 19.53
CA VAL A 360 19.22 17.08 20.15
C VAL A 360 20.19 18.06 19.48
N ASP A 361 20.41 19.16 20.21
CA ASP A 361 21.57 20.04 20.32
C ASP A 361 22.18 20.79 19.11
N ASP A 362 21.71 20.69 17.86
CA ASP A 362 22.21 21.61 16.80
C ASP A 362 21.31 21.82 15.56
N GLY A 363 20.04 21.42 15.56
CA GLY A 363 19.15 21.64 14.41
C GLY A 363 17.67 21.70 14.75
N ASP A 364 16.95 22.61 14.09
CA ASP A 364 15.48 22.74 14.19
C ASP A 364 14.79 21.44 13.70
N ILE A 365 13.74 21.01 14.40
CA ILE A 365 12.85 19.92 13.94
C ILE A 365 12.30 20.29 12.56
N GLN A 366 12.41 19.36 11.60
CA GLN A 366 11.95 19.55 10.22
C GLN A 366 11.21 18.32 9.72
N TYR A 367 9.95 18.52 9.37
CA TYR A 367 9.10 17.56 8.67
C TYR A 367 9.23 17.81 7.17
N PHE A 368 9.80 16.87 6.44
CA PHE A 368 9.96 16.96 4.98
C PHE A 368 8.75 16.38 4.26
N PHE A 369 8.28 17.11 3.25
CA PHE A 369 7.20 16.68 2.38
C PHE A 369 7.62 16.84 0.92
N ALA A 370 7.36 15.83 0.11
CA ALA A 370 7.34 15.96 -1.33
C ALA A 370 5.92 16.22 -1.80
N TYR A 371 5.76 16.79 -2.98
CA TYR A 371 4.47 16.95 -3.62
C TYR A 371 4.58 16.76 -5.13
N SER A 372 3.58 16.12 -5.71
CA SER A 372 3.37 16.03 -7.15
C SER A 372 2.26 16.98 -7.56
N ILE A 373 2.56 17.91 -8.48
CA ILE A 373 1.57 18.80 -9.10
C ILE A 373 1.37 18.37 -10.54
N ARG A 374 0.11 18.40 -10.95
CA ARG A 374 -0.32 17.98 -12.26
C ARG A 374 -1.19 19.03 -12.92
N PHE A 375 -0.88 19.35 -14.18
CA PHE A 375 -1.61 20.30 -14.99
C PHE A 375 -2.25 19.63 -16.19
N ARG A 376 -3.51 19.97 -16.44
CA ARG A 376 -4.22 19.56 -17.65
C ARG A 376 -5.05 20.73 -18.17
N LEU A 377 -5.00 20.98 -19.47
CA LEU A 377 -5.99 21.83 -20.13
C LEU A 377 -7.14 20.95 -20.60
N LEU A 378 -8.35 21.22 -20.13
CA LEU A 378 -9.54 20.45 -20.46
C LEU A 378 -9.87 20.54 -21.96
N SER A 379 -10.66 19.59 -22.48
CA SER A 379 -11.15 19.64 -23.86
C SER A 379 -11.99 20.90 -24.08
N GLU A 380 -12.08 21.42 -25.32
CA GLU A 380 -12.91 22.61 -25.59
C GLU A 380 -14.36 22.44 -25.10
N GLN A 381 -14.90 21.22 -25.22
CA GLN A 381 -16.25 20.89 -24.74
C GLN A 381 -16.35 20.99 -23.22
N ASP A 382 -15.39 20.42 -22.48
CA ASP A 382 -15.37 20.44 -21.02
C ASP A 382 -15.12 21.86 -20.48
N GLN A 383 -14.33 22.67 -21.16
CA GLN A 383 -14.14 24.08 -20.82
C GLN A 383 -15.45 24.86 -20.91
N ARG A 384 -16.25 24.63 -21.97
CA ARG A 384 -17.57 25.25 -22.11
C ARG A 384 -18.54 24.79 -21.02
N THR A 385 -18.55 23.49 -20.73
CA THR A 385 -19.38 22.93 -19.66
C THR A 385 -19.01 23.50 -18.29
N GLU A 386 -17.72 23.63 -18.00
CA GLU A 386 -17.23 24.24 -16.75
C GLU A 386 -17.70 25.70 -16.63
N ALA A 387 -17.51 26.51 -17.68
CA ALA A 387 -17.92 27.91 -17.69
C ALA A 387 -19.42 28.10 -17.42
N VAL A 388 -20.28 27.22 -17.94
CA VAL A 388 -21.72 27.23 -17.64
C VAL A 388 -21.99 26.94 -16.16
N ALA A 389 -21.30 25.94 -15.59
CA ALA A 389 -21.48 25.55 -14.19
C ALA A 389 -21.01 26.64 -13.20
N THR A 390 -19.89 27.33 -13.48
CA THR A 390 -19.43 28.47 -12.68
C THR A 390 -20.44 29.62 -12.73
N ASN A 391 -21.04 29.88 -13.89
CA ASN A 391 -22.05 30.94 -14.05
C ASN A 391 -23.34 30.65 -13.27
N THR A 392 -23.82 29.40 -13.25
CA THR A 392 -25.04 29.03 -12.50
C THR A 392 -24.86 29.10 -10.98
N ASN A 393 -23.66 28.81 -10.47
CA ASN A 393 -23.36 28.86 -9.03
C ASN A 393 -23.07 30.27 -8.51
N SER A 394 -22.89 31.25 -9.40
CA SER A 394 -22.57 32.65 -9.07
C SER A 394 -23.79 33.58 -9.07
N ALA A 395 -24.98 33.07 -9.44
CA ALA A 395 -26.20 33.88 -9.55
C ALA A 395 -26.87 34.11 -8.17
N PRO A 396 -27.08 35.36 -7.72
CA PRO A 396 -27.84 35.62 -6.49
C PRO A 396 -29.32 35.26 -6.67
N ALA A 397 -29.97 34.80 -5.59
CA ALA A 397 -31.35 34.31 -5.56
C ALA A 397 -32.44 35.40 -5.80
N ASP A 398 -32.07 36.62 -6.19
CA ASP A 398 -33.02 37.72 -6.39
C ASP A 398 -33.44 37.83 -7.87
N ALA A 399 -34.70 37.45 -8.12
CA ALA A 399 -35.31 37.27 -9.45
C ALA A 399 -35.69 38.57 -10.18
N THR A 400 -34.93 39.66 -10.05
CA THR A 400 -35.25 40.96 -10.69
C THR A 400 -34.12 41.63 -11.46
N SER A 401 -33.00 40.94 -11.70
CA SER A 401 -31.92 41.46 -12.52
C SER A 401 -32.02 40.97 -13.97
N ILE A 402 -32.04 41.90 -14.92
CA ILE A 402 -31.95 41.66 -16.37
C ILE A 402 -30.73 40.75 -16.63
N PRO A 403 -30.83 39.68 -17.47
CA PRO A 403 -29.68 38.84 -17.75
C PRO A 403 -28.60 39.69 -18.42
N ARG A 404 -27.49 39.91 -17.71
CA ARG A 404 -26.26 40.44 -18.32
C ARG A 404 -25.88 39.47 -19.43
N PHE A 405 -25.74 39.96 -20.67
CA PHE A 405 -25.03 39.24 -21.71
C PHE A 405 -23.59 39.06 -21.22
N VAL A 406 -23.31 37.92 -20.59
CA VAL A 406 -21.95 37.50 -20.28
C VAL A 406 -21.37 37.03 -21.60
N GLN A 407 -20.35 37.72 -22.08
CA GLN A 407 -19.61 37.31 -23.27
C GLN A 407 -19.04 35.92 -22.98
N GLU A 408 -19.50 34.88 -23.68
CA GLU A 408 -18.93 33.54 -23.57
C GLU A 408 -17.44 33.66 -23.89
N GLU A 409 -16.58 33.52 -22.87
CA GLU A 409 -15.15 33.58 -23.07
C GLU A 409 -14.73 32.32 -23.85
N GLU A 410 -14.16 32.52 -25.04
CA GLU A 410 -13.68 31.46 -25.93
C GLU A 410 -12.79 30.44 -25.17
N PRO A 411 -12.93 29.13 -25.43
CA PRO A 411 -12.01 28.13 -24.88
C PRO A 411 -10.55 28.43 -25.24
N PHE A 412 -9.62 27.97 -24.40
CA PHE A 412 -8.21 27.96 -24.76
C PHE A 412 -7.90 26.72 -25.58
N ARG A 413 -7.18 26.90 -26.69
CA ARG A 413 -6.61 25.79 -27.45
C ARG A 413 -5.30 25.31 -26.85
N SER A 414 -4.46 26.26 -26.47
CA SER A 414 -3.23 25.97 -25.75
C SER A 414 -2.92 27.08 -24.77
N VAL A 415 -2.22 26.72 -23.71
CA VAL A 415 -1.71 27.65 -22.71
C VAL A 415 -0.31 27.24 -22.29
N GLN A 416 0.57 28.21 -22.05
CA GLN A 416 1.92 27.94 -21.54
C GLN A 416 2.12 28.59 -20.18
N LEU A 417 2.69 27.83 -19.25
CA LEU A 417 3.02 28.31 -17.91
C LEU A 417 4.12 29.38 -17.99
N LEU A 418 3.97 30.46 -17.20
CA LEU A 418 4.99 31.48 -16.98
C LEU A 418 5.52 31.46 -15.56
N ASP A 419 4.63 31.62 -14.58
CA ASP A 419 5.00 31.91 -13.19
C ASP A 419 4.27 31.01 -12.19
N ARG A 420 4.90 30.81 -11.03
CA ARG A 420 4.29 30.20 -9.85
C ARG A 420 4.34 31.16 -8.66
N ALA A 421 3.29 31.13 -7.86
CA ALA A 421 3.22 31.74 -6.53
C ALA A 421 2.70 30.70 -5.54
N TRP A 422 3.46 30.43 -4.49
CA TRP A 422 3.09 29.50 -3.41
C TRP A 422 2.90 30.26 -2.11
N LYS A 423 1.90 29.86 -1.34
CA LYS A 423 1.70 30.22 0.06
C LYS A 423 1.77 28.96 0.90
N ILE A 424 2.72 28.95 1.83
CA ILE A 424 2.97 27.83 2.75
C ILE A 424 2.50 28.29 4.13
N ARG A 425 1.62 27.50 4.75
CA ARG A 425 0.99 27.81 6.03
C ARG A 425 1.32 26.75 7.07
N ASN A 426 1.58 27.19 8.29
CA ASN A 426 1.79 26.31 9.44
C ASN A 426 0.47 25.66 9.91
N SER A 427 0.52 24.87 10.99
CA SER A 427 -0.65 24.17 11.53
C SER A 427 -1.77 25.10 12.00
N ALA A 428 -1.44 26.33 12.43
CA ALA A 428 -2.41 27.35 12.83
C ALA A 428 -3.03 28.12 11.64
N GLY A 429 -2.60 27.82 10.40
CA GLY A 429 -3.07 28.48 9.18
C GLY A 429 -2.39 29.82 8.87
N ALA A 430 -1.43 30.25 9.69
CA ALA A 430 -0.65 31.46 9.45
C ALA A 430 0.34 31.22 8.30
N VAL A 431 0.52 32.22 7.44
CA VAL A 431 1.49 32.15 6.33
C VAL A 431 2.90 32.17 6.93
N GLU A 432 3.63 31.07 6.76
CA GLU A 432 5.01 30.92 7.20
C GLU A 432 5.99 31.36 6.10
N SER A 433 5.64 31.12 4.83
CA SER A 433 6.48 31.46 3.68
C SER A 433 5.63 31.72 2.43
N GLU A 434 6.08 32.67 1.61
CA GLU A 434 5.57 32.90 0.26
C GLU A 434 6.73 32.76 -0.73
N VAL A 435 6.50 32.01 -1.81
CA VAL A 435 7.52 31.74 -2.83
C VAL A 435 6.98 32.16 -4.19
N HIS A 436 7.68 33.08 -4.84
CA HIS A 436 7.37 33.55 -6.18
C HIS A 436 8.53 33.23 -7.12
N GLY A 437 8.23 32.79 -8.34
CA GLY A 437 9.26 32.61 -9.35
C GLY A 437 8.70 32.13 -10.69
N GLU A 438 9.52 32.23 -11.72
CA GLU A 438 9.20 31.76 -13.06
C GLU A 438 9.28 30.23 -13.14
N ALA A 439 8.51 29.64 -14.04
CA ALA A 439 8.45 28.21 -14.34
C ALA A 439 8.07 27.32 -13.13
N VAL A 440 8.08 26.00 -13.36
CA VAL A 440 8.10 24.96 -12.33
C VAL A 440 9.28 24.05 -12.58
N VAL A 441 10.13 23.83 -11.58
CA VAL A 441 11.35 23.00 -11.70
C VAL A 441 12.22 23.33 -12.94
N GLY A 442 12.23 24.59 -13.37
CA GLY A 442 12.96 25.05 -14.56
C GLY A 442 12.26 24.81 -15.90
N GLN A 443 11.01 24.33 -15.89
CA GLN A 443 10.22 24.02 -17.08
C GLN A 443 9.02 24.98 -17.25
N TYR A 444 8.73 25.33 -18.52
CA TYR A 444 7.59 26.15 -18.93
C TYR A 444 6.63 25.28 -19.76
N PRO A 445 5.86 24.37 -19.15
CA PRO A 445 5.02 23.42 -19.88
C PRO A 445 3.97 24.12 -20.75
N LEU A 446 3.90 23.70 -22.02
CA LEU A 446 2.82 24.04 -22.95
C LEU A 446 1.76 22.95 -22.85
N LEU A 447 0.53 23.35 -22.52
CA LEU A 447 -0.62 22.48 -22.41
C LEU A 447 -1.53 22.67 -23.63
N GLU A 448 -1.94 21.57 -24.23
CA GLU A 448 -2.93 21.56 -25.32
C GLU A 448 -4.28 21.05 -24.82
N HIS A 449 -5.37 21.53 -25.41
CA HIS A 449 -6.72 21.19 -25.00
C HIS A 449 -6.98 19.67 -25.14
N GLY A 450 -7.35 19.01 -24.05
CA GLY A 450 -7.53 17.56 -24.06
C GLY A 450 -6.24 16.76 -24.30
N GLY A 451 -5.07 17.41 -24.24
CA GLY A 451 -3.77 16.78 -24.33
C GLY A 451 -3.40 16.02 -23.06
N GLU A 452 -2.18 15.46 -23.07
CA GLU A 452 -1.63 14.76 -21.91
C GLU A 452 -1.39 15.71 -20.73
N GLU A 453 -1.42 15.13 -19.54
CA GLU A 453 -1.18 15.84 -18.30
C GLU A 453 0.32 16.09 -18.12
N PHE A 454 0.70 17.33 -17.82
CA PHE A 454 2.06 17.63 -17.38
C PHE A 454 2.17 17.37 -15.87
N THR A 455 3.21 16.64 -15.44
CA THR A 455 3.46 16.35 -14.03
C THR A 455 4.84 16.85 -13.64
N TYR A 456 4.95 17.47 -12.46
CA TYR A 456 6.25 17.69 -11.82
C TYR A 456 6.20 17.36 -10.34
N GLN A 457 7.37 17.06 -9.78
CA GLN A 457 7.54 16.72 -8.37
C GLN A 457 8.57 17.65 -7.75
N SER A 458 8.30 18.10 -6.53
CA SER A 458 9.15 19.02 -5.76
C SER A 458 8.97 18.73 -4.28
N CYS A 459 9.66 19.47 -3.41
CA CYS A 459 9.57 19.28 -1.96
C CYS A 459 9.50 20.60 -1.19
N THR A 460 9.11 20.48 0.07
CA THR A 460 9.10 21.54 1.08
C THR A 460 9.39 20.93 2.45
N HIS A 461 9.56 21.77 3.47
CA HIS A 461 9.65 21.35 4.87
C HIS A 461 8.70 22.17 5.73
N GLN A 462 8.34 21.65 6.90
CA GLN A 462 7.55 22.29 7.93
C GLN A 462 8.24 22.13 9.29
N ARG A 463 8.01 23.07 10.21
CA ARG A 463 8.46 22.94 11.61
C ARG A 463 7.54 22.06 12.45
N GLU A 464 6.31 21.87 11.99
CA GLU A 464 5.25 21.11 12.66
C GLU A 464 4.83 19.89 11.81
N PRO A 465 4.26 18.83 12.42
CA PRO A 465 3.81 17.64 11.69
C PRO A 465 2.59 17.88 10.80
N GLN A 466 2.02 19.09 10.87
CA GLN A 466 0.86 19.53 10.12
C GLN A 466 1.08 20.93 9.56
N GLY A 467 0.63 21.15 8.34
CA GLY A 467 0.62 22.43 7.65
C GLY A 467 -0.19 22.33 6.37
N SER A 468 -0.17 23.37 5.54
CA SER A 468 -0.83 23.35 4.24
C SER A 468 -0.12 24.21 3.21
N MET A 469 -0.39 23.92 1.95
CA MET A 469 0.08 24.70 0.81
C MET A 469 -1.07 25.02 -0.13
N GLU A 470 -1.03 26.22 -0.69
CA GLU A 470 -1.90 26.68 -1.77
C GLU A 470 -1.10 27.56 -2.72
N GLY A 471 -1.55 27.71 -3.96
CA GLY A 471 -0.78 28.47 -4.93
C GLY A 471 -1.58 28.95 -6.13
N GLU A 472 -0.90 29.75 -6.94
CA GLU A 472 -1.39 30.26 -8.21
C GLU A 472 -0.32 30.06 -9.28
N PHE A 473 -0.78 29.65 -10.46
CA PHE A 473 0.06 29.45 -11.64
C PHE A 473 -0.42 30.36 -12.75
N THR A 474 0.48 31.20 -13.25
CA THR A 474 0.13 32.14 -14.31
C THR A 474 0.44 31.51 -15.66
N PHE A 475 -0.57 31.37 -16.50
CA PHE A 475 -0.48 30.88 -17.86
C PHE A 475 -0.83 31.97 -18.86
N ILE A 476 -0.18 31.95 -20.02
CA ILE A 476 -0.57 32.73 -21.19
C ILE A 476 -1.23 31.83 -22.22
N GLU A 477 -2.17 32.38 -22.98
CA GLU A 477 -2.70 31.71 -24.16
C GLU A 477 -1.62 31.53 -25.23
N GLY A 478 -1.66 30.39 -25.95
CA GLY A 478 -0.67 30.07 -26.96
C GLY A 478 0.65 29.61 -26.34
N SER A 479 1.77 30.07 -26.89
CA SER A 479 3.11 29.80 -26.37
C SER A 479 3.85 31.09 -26.04
N ILE A 480 4.93 31.01 -25.27
CA ILE A 480 5.82 32.12 -24.96
C ILE A 480 6.39 32.76 -26.24
N GLU A 481 6.66 31.95 -27.26
CA GLU A 481 7.14 32.41 -28.56
C GLU A 481 6.05 33.08 -29.40
N ASN A 482 4.81 32.60 -29.28
CA ASN A 482 3.64 33.11 -30.01
C ASN A 482 2.46 33.34 -29.04
N PRO A 483 2.52 34.39 -28.21
CA PRO A 483 1.54 34.60 -27.15
C PRO A 483 0.20 35.09 -27.73
N GLY A 484 -0.88 34.54 -27.21
CA GLY A 484 -2.22 35.10 -27.37
C GLY A 484 -2.43 36.34 -26.50
N ALA A 485 -3.60 36.96 -26.61
CA ALA A 485 -3.91 38.20 -25.90
C ALA A 485 -4.29 37.97 -24.41
N ARG A 486 -4.58 36.72 -24.03
CA ARG A 486 -5.17 36.38 -22.74
C ARG A 486 -4.15 35.74 -21.81
N GLN A 487 -4.27 36.08 -20.53
CA GLN A 487 -3.51 35.48 -19.43
C GLN A 487 -4.50 35.00 -18.36
N VAL A 488 -4.18 33.89 -17.71
CA VAL A 488 -5.01 33.29 -16.67
C VAL A 488 -4.16 32.87 -15.48
N LYS A 489 -4.67 33.12 -14.28
CA LYS A 489 -4.09 32.63 -13.03
C LYS A 489 -4.87 31.42 -12.56
N ALA A 490 -4.34 30.23 -12.84
CA ALA A 490 -4.93 28.97 -12.40
C ALA A 490 -4.63 28.73 -10.92
N ARG A 491 -5.67 28.46 -10.13
CA ARG A 491 -5.52 28.19 -8.70
C ARG A 491 -5.10 26.74 -8.46
N CYS A 492 -4.09 26.54 -7.62
CA CYS A 492 -3.85 25.28 -6.93
C CYS A 492 -4.71 25.24 -5.67
N PRO A 493 -5.55 24.21 -5.45
CA PRO A 493 -6.33 24.11 -4.23
C PRO A 493 -5.41 23.96 -3.01
N VAL A 494 -5.93 24.32 -1.83
CA VAL A 494 -5.26 24.03 -0.57
C VAL A 494 -5.11 22.52 -0.42
N PHE A 495 -3.89 22.05 -0.16
CA PHE A 495 -3.61 20.66 0.19
C PHE A 495 -2.86 20.57 1.51
N GLN A 496 -3.17 19.54 2.29
CA GLN A 496 -2.64 19.34 3.63
C GLN A 496 -1.27 18.66 3.57
N LEU A 497 -0.31 19.21 4.31
CA LEU A 497 0.96 18.59 4.59
C LEU A 497 0.85 17.95 5.98
N THR A 498 0.48 16.68 6.01
CA THR A 498 0.25 15.97 7.28
C THR A 498 1.12 14.74 7.33
N MET A 499 1.86 14.60 8.42
CA MET A 499 2.54 13.36 8.76
C MET A 499 1.49 12.26 8.94
N PRO A 500 1.51 11.20 8.12
CA PRO A 500 0.47 10.18 8.19
C PRO A 500 0.68 9.29 9.42
N ASP A 501 -0.42 8.70 9.83
CA ASP A 501 -0.49 7.64 10.83
C ASP A 501 0.41 6.45 10.47
N VAL A 502 0.44 6.08 9.17
CA VAL A 502 1.28 5.01 8.63
C VAL A 502 2.19 5.53 7.53
N VAL A 503 3.49 5.20 7.61
CA VAL A 503 4.51 5.60 6.63
C VAL A 503 5.09 4.39 5.90
N PHE A 504 5.05 4.39 4.56
CA PHE A 504 5.64 3.36 3.68
C PHE A 504 6.94 3.83 3.06
#